data_AF-A0A974UBV1-F1
#
_entry.id   AF-A0A974UBV1-F1
#
_cell.length_a   1.000
_cell.length_b   1.000
_cell.length_c   1.000
_cell.angle_alpha   90.00
_cell.angle_beta   90.00
_cell.angle_gamma   90.00
#
_symmetry.space_group_name_H-M   'P 1'
#
loop_
_entity.id
_entity.type
_entity.pdbx_description
1 polymer ?
#
loop_
_entity_poly.entity_id
_entity_poly.type
_entity_poly.pdbx_seq_one_letter_code
_entity_poly.pdbx_strand_id
1 'polypeptide(L)'
;MALISRTFSGLAEATSKVFFIIDLHKVDIITLICVDGRFSACYNSTRVDFLPNRPLEFKIVNNRDNPLRLSVGYFYNKPIGYSREIFVEAEHLELDDLLVDDLQSRIIGSRTSEGLLLQVEGTAEVETNCVRCLKDFFLSVNFDFEELYQFPSRTREETDLILPADGYIDLRPLYREYLILALPIKRLCKPDCKGLCVVCGTNLNYATCEHQTNPPEHEDIEGKETV
;
A
#
# COMPACT_ATOMS: atom_id res chain seq x y z
N MET A 1 11.84 -27.87 18.57
CA MET A 1 11.57 -26.66 19.38
C MET A 1 12.16 -26.84 20.76
N ALA A 2 13.05 -25.95 21.19
CA ALA A 2 13.50 -25.88 22.56
C ALA A 2 12.93 -24.61 23.20
N LEU A 3 12.23 -24.74 24.32
CA LEU A 3 11.71 -23.63 25.12
C LEU A 3 12.70 -23.34 26.25
N ILE A 4 13.33 -22.17 26.23
CA ILE A 4 14.19 -21.72 27.33
C ILE A 4 13.47 -20.56 28.00
N SER A 5 13.03 -20.75 29.25
CA SER A 5 12.45 -19.68 30.07
C SER A 5 13.52 -19.06 30.96
N ARG A 6 13.66 -17.75 30.95
CA ARG A 6 14.36 -16.99 32.00
C ARG A 6 13.43 -15.94 32.58
N THR A 7 13.29 -15.95 33.89
CA THR A 7 12.60 -14.91 34.66
C THR A 7 13.62 -13.84 35.05
N PHE A 8 13.43 -12.60 34.60
CA PHE A 8 14.21 -11.45 35.07
C PHE A 8 13.46 -10.78 36.23
N SER A 9 14.07 -10.73 37.40
CA SER A 9 13.57 -10.00 38.57
C SER A 9 14.46 -8.78 38.82
N GLY A 10 14.16 -7.67 38.13
CA GLY A 10 14.89 -6.42 38.32
C GLY A 10 14.18 -5.26 37.64
N LEU A 11 13.74 -4.31 38.47
CA LEU A 11 12.95 -3.08 38.21
C LEU A 11 11.42 -3.25 38.20
N ALA A 12 10.83 -2.87 39.35
CA ALA A 12 9.45 -2.48 39.63
C ALA A 12 8.29 -3.37 39.09
N GLU A 13 7.70 -4.15 39.99
CA GLU A 13 6.30 -4.64 40.01
C GLU A 13 5.56 -4.90 38.67
N ALA A 14 6.20 -5.57 37.71
CA ALA A 14 5.51 -6.19 36.57
C ALA A 14 6.05 -7.61 36.36
N THR A 15 5.19 -8.62 36.50
CA THR A 15 5.54 -10.04 36.26
C THR A 15 5.73 -10.29 34.76
N SER A 16 6.89 -9.89 34.25
CA SER A 16 7.26 -10.02 32.84
C SER A 16 7.79 -11.44 32.61
N LYS A 17 7.10 -12.26 31.80
CA LYS A 17 7.63 -13.55 31.34
C LYS A 17 8.14 -13.39 29.91
N VAL A 18 9.45 -13.58 29.72
CA VAL A 18 10.09 -13.57 28.40
C VAL A 18 10.29 -15.01 27.95
N PHE A 19 9.69 -15.37 26.82
CA PHE A 19 9.85 -16.69 26.20
C PHE A 19 10.70 -16.54 24.95
N PHE A 20 11.77 -17.32 24.86
CA PHE A 20 12.55 -17.43 23.64
C PHE A 20 12.09 -18.68 22.89
N ILE A 21 11.52 -18.49 21.71
CA ILE A 21 11.28 -19.60 20.77
C ILE A 21 12.43 -19.56 19.77
N ILE A 22 13.26 -20.60 19.84
CA ILE A 22 14.33 -20.83 18.86
C ILE A 22 13.78 -21.82 17.84
N ASP A 23 13.56 -21.35 16.62
CA ASP A 23 13.29 -22.22 15.48
C ASP A 23 14.62 -22.79 14.96
N LEU A 24 14.87 -24.06 15.28
CA LEU A 24 16.10 -24.77 14.97
C LEU A 24 16.26 -25.10 13.47
N HIS A 25 15.26 -24.83 12.61
CA HIS A 25 15.38 -25.01 11.16
C HIS A 25 15.78 -23.72 10.40
N LYS A 26 15.63 -22.54 11.01
CA LYS A 26 15.89 -21.23 10.37
C LYS A 26 16.98 -20.38 11.03
N VAL A 27 17.47 -20.76 12.22
CA VAL A 27 18.45 -19.99 13.02
C VAL A 27 17.97 -18.56 13.28
N ASP A 28 16.71 -18.43 13.72
CA ASP A 28 16.08 -17.15 14.02
C ASP A 28 15.62 -17.12 15.49
N ILE A 29 15.92 -16.04 16.22
CA ILE A 29 15.53 -15.83 17.61
C ILE A 29 14.26 -14.97 17.63
N ILE A 30 13.14 -15.57 18.01
CA ILE A 30 11.89 -14.84 18.27
C ILE A 30 11.83 -14.53 19.76
N THR A 31 11.87 -13.24 20.11
CA THR A 31 11.70 -12.80 21.49
C THR A 31 10.22 -12.51 21.74
N LEU A 32 9.57 -13.36 22.52
CA LEU A 32 8.20 -13.14 22.99
C LEU A 32 8.26 -12.47 24.37
N ILE A 33 7.70 -11.27 24.46
CA ILE A 33 7.57 -10.51 25.70
C ILE A 33 6.11 -10.57 26.12
N CYS A 34 5.83 -11.14 27.28
CA CYS A 34 4.51 -11.10 27.88
C CYS A 34 4.50 -10.08 29.03
N VAL A 35 3.68 -9.03 28.90
CA VAL A 35 3.43 -8.04 29.96
C VAL A 35 1.91 -7.99 30.16
N ASP A 36 1.47 -8.28 31.39
CA ASP A 36 0.07 -8.17 31.83
C ASP A 36 -0.96 -8.89 30.93
N GLY A 37 -0.64 -10.12 30.50
CA GLY A 37 -1.55 -10.96 29.69
C GLY A 37 -1.63 -10.55 28.23
N ARG A 38 -0.88 -9.53 27.80
CA ARG A 38 -0.66 -9.19 26.40
C ARG A 38 0.67 -9.76 25.94
N PHE A 39 0.63 -10.55 24.88
CA PHE A 39 1.84 -11.00 24.21
C PHE A 39 2.28 -9.87 23.26
N SER A 40 3.58 -9.68 23.13
CA SER A 40 4.18 -8.89 22.07
C SER A 40 5.43 -9.63 21.60
N ALA A 41 5.60 -9.80 20.29
CA ALA A 41 6.78 -10.44 19.73
C ALA A 41 7.65 -9.37 19.07
N CYS A 42 8.94 -9.38 19.38
CA CYS A 42 9.92 -8.57 18.66
C CYS A 42 10.77 -9.50 17.80
N TYR A 43 10.68 -9.32 16.47
CA TYR A 43 11.56 -9.95 15.50
C TYR A 43 12.40 -8.86 14.83
N ASN A 44 13.71 -8.88 15.05
CA ASN A 44 14.66 -7.97 14.42
C ASN A 44 14.25 -6.48 14.40
N SER A 45 13.72 -5.99 15.53
CA SER A 45 13.20 -4.62 15.77
C SER A 45 11.76 -4.32 15.29
N THR A 46 11.01 -5.30 14.80
CA THR A 46 9.59 -5.14 14.44
C THR A 46 8.67 -5.63 15.56
N ARG A 47 7.74 -4.78 16.02
CA ARG A 47 6.75 -5.06 17.07
C ARG A 47 5.51 -5.73 16.49
N VAL A 48 5.13 -6.87 17.05
CA VAL A 48 3.89 -7.58 16.72
C VAL A 48 2.94 -7.49 17.92
N ASP A 49 1.76 -6.90 17.73
CA ASP A 49 0.71 -6.81 18.75
C ASP A 49 -0.35 -7.90 18.53
N PHE A 50 -0.83 -8.52 19.61
CA PHE A 50 -1.78 -9.63 19.56
C PHE A 50 -3.20 -9.15 19.92
N LEU A 51 -4.18 -9.37 19.04
CA LEU A 51 -5.60 -9.20 19.35
C LEU A 51 -6.21 -10.55 19.81
N PRO A 52 -7.00 -10.58 20.89
CA PRO A 52 -7.57 -11.83 21.40
C PRO A 52 -8.65 -12.38 20.45
N ASN A 53 -8.63 -13.71 20.22
CA ASN A 53 -9.66 -14.52 19.55
C ASN A 53 -9.72 -14.57 18.01
N ARG A 54 -8.62 -14.35 17.26
CA ARG A 54 -8.54 -14.78 15.85
C ARG A 54 -7.48 -15.87 15.66
N PRO A 55 -7.70 -16.86 14.75
CA PRO A 55 -6.65 -17.80 14.37
C PRO A 55 -5.41 -17.01 13.90
N LEU A 56 -4.23 -17.48 14.30
CA LEU A 56 -2.94 -16.81 14.12
C LEU A 56 -2.52 -16.77 12.64
N GLU A 57 -3.09 -15.87 11.85
CA GLU A 57 -2.48 -15.44 10.59
C GLU A 57 -1.39 -14.40 10.94
N PHE A 58 -0.15 -14.88 11.06
CA PHE A 58 0.99 -14.00 11.22
C PHE A 58 1.27 -13.27 9.90
N LYS A 59 0.68 -12.09 9.71
CA LYS A 59 1.10 -11.18 8.65
C LYS A 59 2.35 -10.43 9.08
N ILE A 60 3.45 -10.65 8.39
CA ILE A 60 4.64 -9.81 8.57
C ILE A 60 4.36 -8.50 7.83
N VAL A 61 3.89 -7.51 8.58
CA VAL A 61 3.72 -6.14 8.10
C VAL A 61 5.10 -5.50 7.95
N ASN A 62 5.35 -4.80 6.85
CA ASN A 62 6.56 -4.02 6.67
C ASN A 62 6.66 -2.90 7.74
N ASN A 63 7.81 -2.22 7.84
CA ASN A 63 8.06 -1.18 8.82
C ASN A 63 6.90 -0.18 8.93
N ARG A 64 6.23 -0.07 10.10
CA ARG A 64 5.07 0.81 10.31
C ARG A 64 5.39 2.29 10.08
N ASP A 65 6.61 2.74 10.35
CA ASP A 65 7.00 4.14 10.18
C ASP A 65 7.34 4.48 8.71
N ASN A 66 7.65 3.46 7.90
CA ASN A 66 7.88 3.61 6.47
C ASN A 66 7.45 2.34 5.72
N PRO A 67 6.13 2.14 5.56
CA PRO A 67 5.56 0.86 5.11
C PRO A 67 5.90 0.54 3.65
N LEU A 68 6.30 1.55 2.87
CA LEU A 68 6.71 1.41 1.47
C LEU A 68 8.23 1.31 1.26
N ARG A 69 9.04 1.33 2.33
CA ARG A 69 10.48 1.05 2.21
C ARG A 69 10.74 -0.43 2.42
N LEU A 70 10.97 -1.16 1.32
CA LEU A 70 11.15 -2.60 1.34
C LEU A 70 12.64 -2.97 1.45
N SER A 71 13.01 -3.75 2.48
CA SER A 71 14.37 -4.32 2.57
C SER A 71 14.53 -5.51 1.64
N VAL A 72 15.51 -5.44 0.75
CA VAL A 72 15.83 -6.52 -0.20
C VAL A 72 16.97 -7.43 0.26
N GLY A 73 17.64 -7.09 1.37
CA GLY A 73 18.74 -7.86 1.96
C GLY A 73 18.41 -9.35 2.17
N TYR A 74 17.15 -9.65 2.51
CA TYR A 74 16.67 -11.02 2.72
C TYR A 74 16.65 -11.89 1.44
N PHE A 75 16.63 -11.27 0.24
CA PHE A 75 16.60 -11.97 -1.04
C PHE A 75 18.00 -12.23 -1.64
N TYR A 76 19.02 -11.48 -1.24
CA TYR A 76 20.35 -11.53 -1.87
C TYR A 76 21.02 -12.91 -1.80
N ASN A 77 20.90 -13.59 -0.65
CA ASN A 77 21.55 -14.88 -0.41
C ASN A 77 20.60 -16.07 -0.62
N LYS A 78 19.47 -15.86 -1.29
CA LYS A 78 18.46 -16.90 -1.54
C LYS A 78 18.59 -17.43 -2.97
N PRO A 79 18.26 -18.72 -3.19
CA PRO A 79 18.27 -19.29 -4.54
C PRO A 79 17.23 -18.62 -5.44
N ILE A 80 17.47 -18.68 -6.75
CA ILE A 80 16.47 -18.29 -7.76
C ILE A 80 15.19 -19.12 -7.54
N GLY A 81 14.04 -18.48 -7.68
CA GLY A 81 12.73 -19.06 -7.39
C GLY A 81 12.31 -18.94 -5.93
N TYR A 82 13.18 -18.45 -5.03
CA TYR A 82 12.75 -18.08 -3.68
C TYR A 82 11.78 -16.91 -3.75
N SER A 83 10.60 -17.10 -3.15
CA SER A 83 9.58 -16.06 -3.03
C SER A 83 9.20 -15.82 -1.58
N ARG A 84 8.65 -14.62 -1.31
CA ARG A 84 8.14 -14.23 -0.01
C ARG A 84 6.98 -13.26 -0.16
N GLU A 85 6.00 -13.43 0.71
CA GLU A 85 4.92 -12.47 0.91
C GLU A 85 5.29 -11.41 1.95
N ILE A 86 5.00 -10.17 1.62
CA ILE A 86 5.11 -8.99 2.48
C ILE A 86 3.77 -8.27 2.47
N PHE A 87 3.31 -7.83 3.64
CA PHE A 87 2.08 -7.05 3.76
C PHE A 87 2.43 -5.59 4.05
N VAL A 88 1.70 -4.68 3.42
CA VAL A 88 1.83 -3.24 3.59
C VAL A 88 0.47 -2.73 4.03
N GLU A 89 0.45 -2.07 5.19
CA GLU A 89 -0.74 -1.48 5.80
C GLU A 89 -0.39 -0.05 6.23
N ALA A 90 -1.23 0.93 5.86
CA ALA A 90 -1.09 2.32 6.30
C ALA A 90 -2.48 2.96 6.45
N GLU A 91 -2.75 3.56 7.61
CA GLU A 91 -4.02 4.27 7.85
C GLU A 91 -4.06 5.58 7.06
N HIS A 92 -2.94 6.31 7.03
CA HIS A 92 -2.77 7.57 6.33
C HIS A 92 -1.37 7.64 5.71
N LEU A 93 -1.30 7.98 4.42
CA LEU A 93 -0.06 8.03 3.67
C LEU A 93 -0.10 9.16 2.63
N GLU A 94 0.92 10.02 2.67
CA GLU A 94 1.14 11.04 1.65
C GLU A 94 2.13 10.52 0.60
N LEU A 95 1.68 10.44 -0.65
CA LEU A 95 2.48 10.03 -1.81
C LEU A 95 2.64 11.20 -2.77
N ASP A 96 3.60 12.07 -2.47
CA ASP A 96 3.85 13.32 -3.22
C ASP A 96 2.61 14.24 -3.21
N ASP A 97 1.82 14.22 -4.29
CA ASP A 97 0.57 14.98 -4.47
C ASP A 97 -0.71 14.16 -4.20
N LEU A 98 -0.58 12.91 -3.74
CA LEU A 98 -1.70 12.01 -3.49
C LEU A 98 -1.86 11.71 -2.00
N LEU A 99 -3.04 12.00 -1.43
CA LEU A 99 -3.42 11.51 -0.10
C LEU A 99 -4.10 10.14 -0.22
N VAL A 100 -3.60 9.19 0.55
CA VAL A 100 -4.04 7.80 0.53
C VAL A 100 -4.39 7.34 1.94
N ASP A 101 -5.62 6.87 2.11
CA ASP A 101 -6.15 6.31 3.35
C ASP A 101 -6.42 4.80 3.18
N ASP A 102 -6.44 4.07 4.30
CA ASP A 102 -6.74 2.63 4.38
C ASP A 102 -6.01 1.78 3.31
N LEU A 103 -4.72 2.05 3.13
CA LEU A 103 -3.88 1.30 2.21
C LEU A 103 -3.66 -0.09 2.78
N GLN A 104 -4.07 -1.13 2.04
CA GLN A 104 -3.82 -2.52 2.35
C GLN A 104 -3.34 -3.24 1.10
N SER A 105 -2.14 -3.82 1.13
CA SER A 105 -1.61 -4.54 -0.03
C SER A 105 -0.71 -5.71 0.36
N ARG A 106 -0.64 -6.66 -0.58
CA ARG A 106 0.18 -7.86 -0.51
C ARG A 106 1.19 -7.81 -1.65
N ILE A 107 2.46 -7.98 -1.29
CA ILE A 107 3.59 -8.00 -2.22
C ILE A 107 4.18 -9.42 -2.21
N ILE A 108 4.22 -10.07 -3.37
CA ILE A 108 5.03 -11.27 -3.60
C ILE A 108 6.35 -10.82 -4.21
N GLY A 109 7.42 -10.86 -3.40
CA GLY A 109 8.78 -10.65 -3.88
C GLY A 109 9.42 -11.98 -4.28
N SER A 110 9.92 -12.11 -5.51
CA SER A 110 10.51 -13.33 -6.06
C SER A 110 11.89 -13.11 -6.64
N ARG A 111 12.89 -13.90 -6.20
CA ARG A 111 14.26 -13.86 -6.74
C ARG A 111 14.27 -14.50 -8.14
N THR A 112 14.57 -13.72 -9.17
CA THR A 112 14.74 -14.21 -10.55
C THR A 112 16.23 -14.30 -10.89
N SER A 113 16.59 -14.74 -12.10
CA SER A 113 17.97 -14.66 -12.57
C SER A 113 18.44 -13.22 -12.82
N GLU A 114 17.52 -12.35 -13.25
CA GLU A 114 17.82 -10.97 -13.65
C GLU A 114 17.71 -9.98 -12.48
N GLY A 115 16.91 -10.30 -11.46
CA GLY A 115 16.48 -9.31 -10.48
C GLY A 115 15.62 -9.84 -9.34
N LEU A 116 14.87 -8.91 -8.76
CA LEU A 116 13.79 -9.15 -7.82
C LEU A 116 12.48 -8.72 -8.50
N LEU A 117 11.60 -9.69 -8.76
CA LEU A 117 10.25 -9.44 -9.26
C LEU A 117 9.35 -9.13 -8.07
N LEU A 118 8.63 -8.00 -8.13
CA LEU A 118 7.62 -7.61 -7.16
C LEU A 118 6.25 -7.68 -7.82
N GLN A 119 5.36 -8.50 -7.28
CA GLN A 119 3.97 -8.56 -7.71
C GLN A 119 3.10 -8.06 -6.57
N VAL A 120 2.32 -7.02 -6.82
CA VAL A 120 1.54 -6.30 -5.81
C VAL A 120 0.08 -6.34 -6.18
N GLU A 121 -0.77 -6.56 -5.17
CA GLU A 121 -2.21 -6.38 -5.25
C GLU A 121 -2.69 -5.70 -3.95
N GLY A 122 -3.70 -4.84 -4.06
CA GLY A 122 -4.19 -4.15 -2.89
C GLY A 122 -5.42 -3.29 -3.12
N THR A 123 -5.85 -2.68 -2.02
CA THR A 123 -6.94 -1.71 -1.96
C THR A 123 -6.46 -0.46 -1.24
N ALA A 124 -7.01 0.68 -1.62
CA ALA A 124 -6.77 1.94 -0.92
C ALA A 124 -7.94 2.90 -1.15
N GLU A 125 -8.06 3.89 -0.27
CA GLU A 125 -8.90 5.06 -0.48
C GLU A 125 -8.01 6.22 -0.94
N VAL A 126 -8.27 6.75 -2.13
CA VAL A 126 -7.46 7.81 -2.73
C VAL A 126 -8.26 9.11 -2.74
N GLU A 127 -7.68 10.19 -2.19
CA GLU A 127 -8.29 11.50 -2.28
C GLU A 127 -8.32 11.97 -3.74
N THR A 128 -9.48 12.44 -4.17
CA THR A 128 -9.66 12.95 -5.52
C THR A 128 -10.81 13.95 -5.57
N ASN A 129 -11.01 14.58 -6.73
CA ASN A 129 -12.03 15.61 -6.88
C ASN A 129 -13.15 15.13 -7.80
N CYS A 130 -14.39 15.46 -7.43
CA CYS A 130 -15.57 15.09 -8.20
C CYS A 130 -15.59 15.85 -9.53
N VAL A 131 -15.71 15.13 -10.65
CA VAL A 131 -15.73 15.75 -12.00
C VAL A 131 -16.96 16.64 -12.25
N ARG A 132 -17.99 16.54 -11.40
CA ARG A 132 -19.24 17.32 -11.53
C ARG A 132 -19.27 18.53 -10.60
N CYS A 133 -18.87 18.38 -9.34
CA CYS A 133 -19.00 19.44 -8.33
C CYS A 133 -17.66 19.96 -7.79
N LEU A 134 -16.54 19.41 -8.25
CA LEU A 134 -15.17 19.76 -7.84
C LEU A 134 -14.87 19.59 -6.34
N LYS A 135 -15.78 18.98 -5.57
CA LYS A 135 -15.54 18.68 -4.16
C LYS A 135 -14.55 17.52 -4.04
N ASP A 136 -13.60 17.67 -3.13
CA ASP A 136 -12.71 16.60 -2.70
C ASP A 136 -13.46 15.51 -1.93
N PHE A 137 -13.06 14.27 -2.19
CA PHE A 137 -13.59 13.08 -1.53
C PHE A 137 -12.63 11.90 -1.72
N PHE A 138 -12.70 10.93 -0.82
CA PHE A 138 -11.97 9.68 -0.95
C PHE A 138 -12.73 8.69 -1.82
N LEU A 139 -12.01 8.05 -2.74
CA LEU A 139 -12.55 7.01 -3.62
C LEU A 139 -11.78 5.71 -3.40
N SER A 140 -12.51 4.65 -3.04
CA SER A 140 -11.94 3.31 -2.92
C SER A 140 -11.55 2.77 -4.30
N VAL A 141 -10.29 2.31 -4.41
CA VAL A 141 -9.72 1.71 -5.61
C VAL A 141 -9.06 0.38 -5.28
N ASN A 142 -9.16 -0.55 -6.22
CA ASN A 142 -8.31 -1.74 -6.25
C ASN A 142 -7.17 -1.47 -7.23
N PHE A 143 -5.97 -1.89 -6.89
CA PHE A 143 -4.80 -1.74 -7.74
C PHE A 143 -3.95 -3.00 -7.70
N ASP A 144 -3.21 -3.21 -8.79
CA ASP A 144 -2.22 -4.26 -8.92
C ASP A 144 -1.09 -3.80 -9.84
N PHE A 145 0.11 -4.33 -9.62
CA PHE A 145 1.25 -4.09 -10.49
C PHE A 145 2.33 -5.15 -10.36
N GLU A 146 3.15 -5.26 -11.41
CA GLU A 146 4.28 -6.18 -11.46
C GLU A 146 5.52 -5.45 -12.00
N GLU A 147 6.59 -5.43 -11.19
CA GLU A 147 7.82 -4.71 -11.53
C GLU A 147 9.08 -5.54 -11.22
N LEU A 148 10.05 -5.50 -12.14
CA LEU A 148 11.32 -6.21 -12.01
C LEU A 148 12.46 -5.23 -11.71
N TYR A 149 12.96 -5.26 -10.47
CA TYR A 149 14.17 -4.54 -10.10
C TYR A 149 15.39 -5.37 -10.48
N GLN A 150 16.21 -4.89 -11.42
CA GLN A 150 17.38 -5.63 -11.90
C GLN A 150 18.60 -5.45 -10.99
N PHE A 151 19.44 -6.49 -10.89
CA PHE A 151 20.72 -6.33 -10.21
C PHE A 151 21.62 -5.36 -10.98
N PRO A 152 22.45 -4.57 -10.29
CA PRO A 152 23.48 -3.77 -10.94
C PRO A 152 24.38 -4.68 -11.78
N SER A 153 24.30 -4.56 -13.10
CA SER A 153 25.20 -5.23 -14.04
C SER A 153 26.09 -4.19 -14.70
N ARG A 154 27.32 -4.56 -15.06
CA ARG A 154 28.26 -3.64 -15.74
C ARG A 154 27.91 -3.41 -17.22
N THR A 155 26.83 -3.99 -17.72
CA THR A 155 26.63 -4.21 -19.16
C THR A 155 25.24 -3.87 -19.68
N ARG A 156 24.31 -3.39 -18.84
CA ARG A 156 22.96 -2.98 -19.24
C ARG A 156 22.62 -1.60 -18.68
N GLU A 157 22.30 -0.66 -19.57
CA GLU A 157 21.89 0.72 -19.26
C GLU A 157 20.39 0.96 -19.54
N GLU A 158 19.58 -0.08 -19.78
CA GLU A 158 18.26 0.10 -20.40
C GLU A 158 17.05 0.03 -19.46
N THR A 159 17.20 0.05 -18.13
CA THR A 159 16.04 0.04 -17.21
C THR A 159 16.12 1.03 -16.07
N ASP A 160 15.00 1.72 -15.82
CA ASP A 160 14.87 2.72 -14.76
C ASP A 160 14.84 2.09 -13.35
N LEU A 161 14.47 0.80 -13.24
CA LEU A 161 14.36 0.09 -11.96
C LEU A 161 15.59 -0.80 -11.67
N ILE A 162 16.60 -0.18 -11.06
CA ILE A 162 17.81 -0.86 -10.60
C ILE A 162 17.72 -1.09 -9.09
N LEU A 163 18.12 -2.28 -8.63
CA LEU A 163 18.17 -2.60 -7.20
C LEU A 163 19.13 -1.64 -6.47
N PRO A 164 18.65 -0.88 -5.46
CA PRO A 164 19.49 0.10 -4.76
C PRO A 164 20.64 -0.54 -3.99
N ALA A 165 21.78 0.14 -3.97
CA ALA A 165 23.00 -0.34 -3.31
C ALA A 165 22.88 -0.39 -1.77
N ASP A 166 21.99 0.42 -1.18
CA ASP A 166 21.70 0.40 0.26
C ASP A 166 20.82 -0.78 0.68
N GLY A 167 20.32 -1.58 -0.27
CA GLY A 167 19.50 -2.75 -0.01
C GLY A 167 18.06 -2.42 0.41
N TYR A 168 17.57 -1.22 0.07
CA TYR A 168 16.19 -0.82 0.28
C TYR A 168 15.57 -0.29 -1.01
N ILE A 169 14.40 -0.80 -1.37
CA ILE A 169 13.57 -0.26 -2.44
C ILE A 169 12.57 0.72 -1.82
N ASP A 170 12.48 1.93 -2.37
CA ASP A 170 11.37 2.85 -2.08
C ASP A 170 10.23 2.59 -3.07
N LEU A 171 9.12 2.04 -2.57
CA LEU A 171 7.94 1.71 -3.37
C LEU A 171 6.97 2.88 -3.50
N ARG A 172 7.20 4.01 -2.81
CA ARG A 172 6.31 5.19 -2.87
C ARG A 172 6.04 5.65 -4.32
N PRO A 173 7.03 5.74 -5.22
CA PRO A 173 6.78 6.15 -6.60
C PRO A 173 5.86 5.18 -7.36
N LEU A 174 6.08 3.87 -7.20
CA LEU A 174 5.26 2.84 -7.85
C LEU A 174 3.82 2.86 -7.33
N TYR A 175 3.64 2.88 -6.00
CA TYR A 175 2.29 2.96 -5.43
C TYR A 175 1.56 4.21 -5.92
N ARG A 176 2.24 5.37 -5.96
CA ARG A 176 1.65 6.61 -6.47
C ARG A 176 1.17 6.45 -7.91
N GLU A 177 2.04 5.96 -8.79
CA GLU A 177 1.75 5.77 -10.20
C GLU A 177 0.56 4.84 -10.42
N TYR A 178 0.59 3.65 -9.82
CA TYR A 178 -0.47 2.66 -10.00
C TYR A 178 -1.78 3.04 -9.33
N LEU A 179 -1.76 3.76 -8.20
CA LEU A 179 -2.99 4.31 -7.60
C LEU A 179 -3.63 5.37 -8.50
N ILE A 180 -2.83 6.22 -9.15
CA ILE A 180 -3.34 7.18 -10.15
C ILE A 180 -3.97 6.44 -11.33
N LEU A 181 -3.34 5.37 -11.82
CA LEU A 181 -3.86 4.54 -12.91
C LEU A 181 -5.14 3.79 -12.52
N ALA A 182 -5.30 3.42 -11.24
CA ALA A 182 -6.48 2.74 -10.72
C ALA A 182 -7.70 3.67 -10.56
N LEU A 183 -7.51 4.99 -10.56
CA LEU A 183 -8.62 5.93 -10.49
C LEU A 183 -9.48 5.88 -11.77
N PRO A 184 -10.81 5.74 -11.66
CA PRO A 184 -11.69 5.74 -12.83
C PRO A 184 -11.71 7.13 -13.47
N ILE A 185 -11.89 7.19 -14.79
CA ILE A 185 -11.98 8.46 -15.54
C ILE A 185 -13.12 9.36 -15.00
N LYS A 186 -14.26 8.75 -14.63
CA LYS A 186 -15.44 9.47 -14.12
C LYS A 186 -15.56 9.34 -12.60
N ARG A 187 -14.96 10.29 -11.89
CA ARG A 187 -14.93 10.34 -10.43
C ARG A 187 -16.12 11.14 -9.90
N LEU A 188 -17.03 10.50 -9.19
CA LEU A 188 -18.20 11.16 -8.60
C LEU A 188 -18.19 10.98 -7.08
N CYS A 189 -18.33 12.08 -6.34
CA CYS A 189 -18.44 12.03 -4.88
C CYS A 189 -19.70 11.29 -4.37
N LYS A 190 -20.69 11.12 -5.26
CA LYS A 190 -21.87 10.27 -5.06
C LYS A 190 -22.53 9.96 -6.42
N PRO A 191 -23.25 8.83 -6.57
CA PRO A 191 -23.84 8.42 -7.85
C PRO A 191 -24.77 9.46 -8.48
N ASP A 192 -25.52 10.19 -7.64
CA ASP A 192 -26.53 11.18 -8.02
C ASP A 192 -26.02 12.63 -7.96
N CYS A 193 -24.69 12.85 -8.00
CA CYS A 193 -24.12 14.19 -7.89
C CYS A 193 -24.67 15.12 -8.99
N LYS A 194 -25.34 16.20 -8.58
CA LYS A 194 -25.99 17.18 -9.46
C LYS A 194 -24.99 18.13 -10.14
N GLY A 195 -23.80 18.26 -9.56
CA GLY A 195 -22.72 19.06 -10.11
C GLY A 195 -22.85 20.56 -9.88
N LEU A 196 -22.04 21.33 -10.60
CA LEU A 196 -22.13 22.79 -10.65
C LEU A 196 -23.06 23.21 -11.78
N CYS A 197 -23.76 24.34 -11.60
CA CYS A 197 -24.44 25.02 -12.68
C CYS A 197 -23.41 25.49 -13.72
N VAL A 198 -23.62 25.14 -15.00
CA VAL A 198 -22.72 25.53 -16.11
C VAL A 198 -22.70 27.04 -16.39
N VAL A 199 -23.70 27.78 -15.89
CA VAL A 199 -23.83 29.23 -16.11
C VAL A 199 -23.22 30.03 -14.95
N CYS A 200 -23.56 29.69 -13.70
CA CYS A 200 -23.19 30.50 -12.54
C CYS A 200 -22.28 29.79 -11.52
N GLY A 201 -21.94 28.52 -11.73
CA GLY A 201 -21.06 27.75 -10.83
C GLY A 201 -21.70 27.32 -9.51
N THR A 202 -22.98 27.60 -9.25
CA THR A 202 -23.67 27.17 -8.03
C THR A 202 -23.67 25.65 -7.91
N ASN A 203 -23.27 25.14 -6.74
CA ASN A 203 -23.29 23.70 -6.47
C ASN A 203 -24.74 23.21 -6.25
N LEU A 204 -25.26 22.50 -7.24
CA LEU A 204 -26.65 22.03 -7.30
C LEU A 204 -26.98 20.95 -6.26
N ASN A 205 -25.96 20.42 -5.57
CA ASN A 205 -26.17 19.51 -4.43
C ASN A 205 -26.64 20.23 -3.17
N TYR A 206 -26.34 21.53 -3.03
CA TYR A 206 -26.63 22.31 -1.81
C TYR A 206 -27.65 23.42 -2.02
N ALA A 207 -27.74 23.99 -3.23
CA ALA A 207 -28.66 25.07 -3.54
C ALA A 207 -29.21 24.94 -4.98
N THR A 208 -30.33 25.61 -5.24
CA THR A 208 -30.89 25.77 -6.61
C THR A 208 -30.50 27.12 -7.19
N CYS A 209 -30.53 27.24 -8.52
CA CYS A 209 -30.35 28.49 -9.26
C CYS A 209 -31.38 28.60 -10.38
N GLU A 210 -31.58 29.80 -10.93
CA GLU A 210 -32.60 30.07 -11.96
C GLU A 210 -32.23 29.56 -13.36
N HIS A 211 -30.95 29.22 -13.59
CA HIS A 211 -30.48 28.69 -14.86
C HIS A 211 -30.93 27.23 -15.04
N GLN A 212 -32.09 27.01 -15.65
CA GLN A 212 -32.53 25.70 -16.12
C GLN A 212 -31.79 25.38 -17.43
N THR A 213 -31.03 24.29 -17.44
CA THR A 213 -30.40 23.77 -18.66
C THR A 213 -31.49 23.23 -19.59
N ASN A 214 -31.91 24.02 -20.58
CA ASN A 214 -32.38 23.43 -21.83
C ASN A 214 -31.17 22.73 -22.48
N PRO A 215 -31.29 21.47 -22.92
CA PRO A 215 -30.24 20.84 -23.71
C PRO A 215 -29.95 21.72 -24.93
N PRO A 216 -28.69 21.97 -25.31
CA PRO A 216 -28.41 22.57 -26.61
C PRO A 216 -28.97 21.65 -27.68
N GLU A 217 -29.83 22.18 -28.55
CA GLU A 217 -30.27 21.49 -29.76
C GLU A 217 -29.00 21.19 -30.57
N HIS A 218 -28.67 19.91 -30.73
CA HIS A 218 -27.60 19.50 -31.62
C HIS A 218 -28.09 19.76 -33.06
N GLU A 219 -27.60 20.83 -33.69
CA GLU A 219 -27.74 21.00 -35.13
C GLU A 219 -26.90 19.91 -35.82
N ASP A 220 -27.59 18.96 -36.46
CA ASP A 220 -27.00 17.98 -37.35
C ASP A 220 -26.24 18.72 -38.46
N ILE A 221 -24.91 18.70 -38.40
CA ILE A 221 -24.08 19.13 -39.52
C ILE A 221 -24.15 18.01 -40.57
N GLU A 222 -25.18 18.02 -41.40
CA GLU A 222 -25.22 17.25 -42.63
C GLU A 222 -24.02 17.65 -43.50
N GLY A 223 -23.08 16.73 -43.66
CA GLY A 223 -21.93 16.88 -44.54
C GLY A 223 -22.39 17.10 -45.99
N LYS A 224 -22.33 18.36 -46.45
CA LYS A 224 -22.23 18.66 -47.88
C LYS A 224 -20.84 18.28 -48.35
N GLU A 225 -20.69 17.04 -48.81
CA GLU A 225 -19.67 16.71 -49.79
C GLU A 225 -20.04 17.41 -51.10
N THR A 226 -19.36 18.52 -51.40
CA THR A 226 -19.38 19.12 -52.73
C THR A 226 -18.01 18.99 -53.38
N VAL A 227 -17.99 18.05 -54.33
CA VAL A 227 -17.27 17.99 -55.62
C VAL A 227 -15.74 18.11 -55.60
#